data_AF-A0A9D0YMC4-F1
#
_entry.id   AF-A0A9D0YMC4-F1
#
_cell.length_a   1.000
_cell.length_b   1.000
_cell.length_c   1.000
_cell.angle_alpha   90.00
_cell.angle_beta   90.00
_cell.angle_gamma   90.00
#
_symmetry.space_group_name_H-M   'P 1'
#
loop_
_entity.id
_entity.type
_entity.pdbx_description
1 polymer ?
#
loop_
_entity_poly.entity_id
_entity_poly.type
_entity_poly.pdbx_seq_one_letter_code
_entity_poly.pdbx_strand_id
1 'polypeptide(L)'
;KRGFEGGQQPIHRRLPKVGFTSRVTKPYSINVDKVKAVAGLSEITLETIKSVYKLSVSVQKVKLIGANAKDLAAKIKDENVTTTGK
;
A
#
# COMPACT_ATOMS: atom_id res chain seq x y z
N LYS A 1 10.65 18.92 28.91
CA LYS A 1 9.68 19.41 27.90
C LYS A 1 10.12 18.91 26.52
N ARG A 2 9.25 18.23 25.75
CA ARG A 2 9.64 17.65 24.45
C ARG A 2 10.21 18.74 23.53
N GLY A 3 11.43 18.55 23.04
CA GLY A 3 12.11 19.50 22.16
C GLY A 3 12.71 20.74 22.83
N PHE A 4 12.99 20.71 24.15
CA PHE A 4 13.75 21.75 24.85
C PHE A 4 15.23 21.35 24.97
N GLU A 5 16.13 22.21 24.47
CA GLU A 5 17.59 21.99 24.42
C GLU A 5 18.36 23.00 25.30
N GLY A 6 17.80 23.39 26.45
CA GLY A 6 18.52 24.21 27.44
C GLY A 6 18.84 25.65 27.04
N GLY A 7 18.15 26.19 26.03
CA GLY A 7 18.39 27.55 25.51
C GLY A 7 18.98 27.56 24.09
N GLN A 8 19.50 26.42 23.63
CA GLN A 8 19.84 26.24 22.22
C GLN A 8 18.56 26.22 21.35
N GLN A 9 18.62 26.74 20.12
CA GLN A 9 17.50 26.65 19.19
C GLN A 9 17.21 25.17 18.91
N PRO A 10 15.98 24.65 19.08
CA PRO A 10 15.73 23.23 18.85
C PRO A 10 15.91 22.81 17.40
N ILE A 11 16.33 21.55 17.17
CA ILE A 11 16.62 21.03 15.81
C ILE A 11 15.46 21.22 14.81
N HIS A 12 14.21 21.01 15.25
CA HIS A 12 13.00 21.16 14.42
C HIS A 12 12.71 22.61 13.98
N ARG A 13 13.42 23.59 14.55
CA ARG A 13 13.38 24.99 14.13
C ARG A 13 14.62 25.41 13.34
N ARG A 14 15.73 24.68 13.47
CA ARG A 14 16.97 24.97 12.72
C ARG A 14 16.84 24.54 11.26
N LEU A 15 16.20 23.40 11.01
CA LEU A 15 16.08 22.84 9.67
C LEU A 15 14.92 23.50 8.89
N PRO A 16 15.10 23.80 7.59
CA PRO A 16 14.02 24.32 6.76
C PRO A 16 12.93 23.26 6.55
N LYS A 17 11.69 23.73 6.39
CA LYS A 17 10.59 22.85 5.98
C LYS A 17 10.77 22.51 4.50
N VAL A 18 10.74 21.22 4.17
CA VAL A 18 10.93 20.72 2.81
C VAL A 18 9.81 19.76 2.42
N GLY A 19 9.39 19.83 1.16
CA GLY A 19 8.42 18.90 0.55
C GLY A 19 6.96 19.36 0.62
N PHE A 20 6.08 18.52 0.07
CA PHE A 20 4.63 18.68 0.08
C PHE A 20 3.97 17.31 0.23
N THR A 21 2.74 17.27 0.73
CA THR A 21 1.93 16.04 0.76
C THR A 21 1.11 15.92 -0.51
N SER A 22 1.33 14.85 -1.28
CA SER A 22 0.52 14.58 -2.48
C SER A 22 -0.92 14.20 -2.12
N ARG A 23 -1.88 14.65 -2.93
CA ARG A 23 -3.31 14.26 -2.84
C ARG A 23 -3.60 12.89 -3.46
N VAL A 24 -2.65 12.32 -4.20
CA VAL A 24 -2.82 11.03 -4.87
C VAL A 24 -2.78 9.90 -3.84
N THR A 25 -3.86 9.15 -3.75
CA THR A 25 -3.95 7.97 -2.88
C THR A 25 -3.06 6.86 -3.42
N LYS A 26 -2.06 6.46 -2.62
CA LYS A 26 -1.20 5.32 -2.96
C LYS A 26 -2.00 4.00 -2.86
N PRO A 27 -1.78 3.05 -3.77
CA PRO A 27 -2.46 1.76 -3.71
C PRO A 27 -2.03 0.97 -2.46
N TYR A 28 -2.96 0.25 -1.87
CA TYR A 28 -2.70 -0.63 -0.73
C TYR A 28 -1.91 -1.86 -1.18
N SER A 29 -0.78 -2.14 -0.54
CA SER A 29 0.10 -3.23 -0.98
C SER A 29 -0.19 -4.53 -0.24
N ILE A 30 -0.50 -5.60 -0.96
CA ILE A 30 -0.76 -6.94 -0.42
C ILE A 30 0.34 -7.90 -0.88
N ASN A 31 1.01 -8.56 0.06
CA ASN A 31 2.01 -9.57 -0.26
C ASN A 31 1.34 -10.94 -0.50
N VAL A 32 1.45 -11.46 -1.71
CA VAL A 32 0.79 -12.71 -2.15
C VAL A 32 1.41 -13.96 -1.54
N ASP A 33 2.70 -13.91 -1.18
CA ASP A 33 3.41 -15.05 -0.57
C ASP A 33 2.97 -15.24 0.89
N LYS A 34 2.62 -14.13 1.57
CA LYS A 34 2.08 -14.14 2.94
C LYS A 34 0.58 -14.43 2.96
N VAL A 35 -0.17 -13.88 2.01
CA VAL A 35 -1.63 -14.02 1.93
C VAL A 35 -1.98 -14.99 0.82
N LYS A 36 -1.71 -16.29 1.05
CA LYS A 36 -1.96 -17.37 0.09
C LYS A 36 -3.42 -17.44 -0.37
N ALA A 37 -4.34 -17.02 0.50
CA ALA A 37 -5.77 -17.02 0.21
C ALA A 37 -6.13 -16.06 -0.95
N VAL A 38 -5.37 -14.97 -1.15
CA VAL A 38 -5.54 -14.08 -2.31
C VAL A 38 -4.97 -14.71 -3.59
N ALA A 39 -3.88 -15.47 -3.49
CA ALA A 39 -3.29 -16.18 -4.64
C ALA A 39 -4.15 -17.35 -5.14
N GLY A 40 -4.89 -17.99 -4.22
CA GLY A 40 -5.81 -19.10 -4.50
C GLY A 40 -7.12 -18.70 -5.17
N LEU A 41 -7.41 -17.40 -5.30
CA LEU A 41 -8.60 -16.93 -6.01
C LEU A 41 -8.52 -17.29 -7.51
N SER A 42 -9.67 -17.66 -8.08
CA SER A 42 -9.83 -17.89 -9.52
C SER A 42 -9.89 -16.56 -10.28
N GLU A 43 -10.60 -15.59 -9.71
CA GLU A 43 -10.76 -14.24 -10.25
C GLU A 43 -10.37 -13.22 -9.18
N ILE A 44 -9.54 -12.24 -9.57
CA ILE A 44 -9.02 -11.22 -8.67
C ILE A 44 -9.68 -9.88 -9.01
N THR A 45 -10.54 -9.43 -8.10
CA THR A 45 -11.25 -8.15 -8.07
C THR A 45 -11.18 -7.57 -6.67
N LEU A 46 -11.49 -6.28 -6.50
CA LEU A 46 -11.46 -5.66 -5.16
C LEU A 46 -12.46 -6.31 -4.18
N GLU A 47 -13.59 -6.79 -4.68
CA GLU A 47 -14.62 -7.48 -3.89
C GLU A 47 -14.19 -8.87 -3.43
N THR A 48 -13.61 -9.67 -4.32
CA THR A 48 -13.10 -11.01 -4.00
C THR A 48 -11.90 -10.94 -3.04
N ILE A 49 -11.08 -9.89 -3.13
CA ILE A 49 -10.03 -9.64 -2.15
C ILE A 49 -10.65 -9.29 -0.78
N LYS A 50 -11.69 -8.47 -0.73
CA LYS A 50 -12.36 -8.06 0.53
C LYS A 50 -13.01 -9.23 1.27
N SER A 51 -13.50 -10.25 0.56
CA SER A 51 -14.12 -11.42 1.20
C SER A 51 -13.11 -12.31 1.91
N VAL A 52 -11.90 -12.41 1.36
CA VAL A 52 -10.84 -13.29 1.86
C VAL A 52 -9.84 -12.57 2.76
N TYR A 53 -9.66 -11.26 2.57
CA TYR A 53 -8.71 -10.42 3.30
C TYR A 53 -9.40 -9.21 3.89
N LYS A 54 -9.13 -8.93 5.17
CA LYS A 54 -9.70 -7.78 5.88
C LYS A 54 -9.11 -6.47 5.33
N LEU A 55 -9.82 -5.86 4.41
CA LEU A 55 -9.47 -4.58 3.80
C LEU A 55 -10.36 -3.46 4.35
N SER A 56 -9.78 -2.28 4.59
CA SER A 56 -10.57 -1.10 4.96
C SER A 56 -11.46 -0.64 3.82
N VAL A 57 -12.65 -0.10 4.14
CA VAL A 57 -13.60 0.46 3.17
C VAL A 57 -12.99 1.63 2.39
N SER A 58 -12.04 2.35 2.99
CA SER A 58 -11.35 3.49 2.37
C SER A 58 -10.37 3.10 1.26
N VAL A 59 -10.03 1.81 1.11
CA VAL A 59 -9.08 1.36 0.09
C VAL A 59 -9.77 1.26 -1.26
N GLN A 60 -9.30 2.09 -2.20
CA GLN A 60 -9.82 2.15 -3.57
C GLN A 60 -8.94 1.42 -4.59
N LYS A 61 -7.63 1.27 -4.31
CA LYS A 61 -6.67 0.64 -5.22
C LYS A 61 -5.78 -0.33 -4.46
N VAL A 62 -5.47 -1.46 -5.08
CA VAL A 62 -4.65 -2.53 -4.50
C VAL A 62 -3.48 -2.84 -5.43
N LYS A 63 -2.31 -3.08 -4.83
CA LYS A 63 -1.12 -3.55 -5.52
C LYS A 63 -0.67 -4.87 -4.92
N LEU A 64 -0.68 -5.93 -5.73
CA LEU A 64 -0.13 -7.22 -5.38
C LEU A 64 1.40 -7.19 -5.51
N ILE A 65 2.08 -7.55 -4.42
CA ILE A 65 3.54 -7.58 -4.30
C ILE A 65 3.98 -9.00 -3.92
N GLY A 66 5.22 -9.38 -4.21
CA GLY A 66 5.76 -10.72 -3.92
C GLY A 66 6.42 -11.31 -5.16
N ALA A 67 7.14 -12.42 -4.98
CA ALA A 67 7.86 -13.07 -6.08
C ALA A 67 6.89 -13.62 -7.14
N ASN A 68 5.79 -14.22 -6.68
CA ASN A 68 4.78 -14.86 -7.52
C ASN A 68 3.65 -13.91 -7.94
N ALA A 69 3.79 -12.59 -7.69
CA ALA A 69 2.72 -11.64 -7.99
C ALA A 69 2.45 -11.52 -9.51
N LYS A 70 3.47 -11.77 -10.35
CA LYS A 70 3.35 -11.68 -11.81
C LYS A 70 2.47 -12.78 -12.39
N ASP A 71 2.54 -13.99 -11.84
CA ASP A 71 1.78 -15.14 -12.33
C ASP A 71 0.27 -14.97 -12.14
N LEU A 72 -0.12 -14.13 -11.18
CA LEU A 72 -1.51 -13.81 -10.89
C LEU A 72 -2.11 -12.76 -11.84
N ALA A 73 -1.30 -12.13 -12.71
CA ALA A 73 -1.76 -11.08 -13.61
C ALA A 73 -2.90 -11.53 -14.54
N ALA A 74 -2.85 -12.79 -15.02
CA ALA A 74 -3.88 -13.35 -15.89
C ALA A 74 -5.25 -13.51 -15.21
N LYS A 75 -5.30 -13.54 -13.87
CA LYS A 75 -6.54 -13.69 -13.10
C LYS A 75 -7.19 -12.36 -12.74
N ILE A 76 -6.51 -11.24 -12.99
CA ILE A 76 -6.98 -9.90 -12.62
C ILE A 76 -7.98 -9.42 -13.65
N LYS A 77 -9.19 -9.08 -13.18
CA LYS A 77 -10.29 -8.55 -14.02
C LYS A 77 -10.68 -7.11 -13.66
N ASP A 78 -9.97 -6.49 -12.74
CA ASP A 78 -10.28 -5.16 -12.17
C ASP A 78 -9.11 -4.19 -12.39
N GLU A 79 -9.40 -3.01 -12.94
CA GLU A 79 -8.42 -1.94 -13.22
C GLU A 79 -7.77 -1.35 -11.96
N ASN A 80 -8.43 -1.50 -10.80
CA ASN A 80 -7.95 -0.98 -9.53
C ASN A 80 -6.93 -1.91 -8.85
N VAL A 81 -6.70 -3.10 -9.42
CA VAL A 81 -5.74 -4.08 -8.95
C VAL A 81 -4.55 -4.13 -9.89
N THR A 82 -3.35 -3.95 -9.36
CA THR A 82 -2.10 -3.99 -10.13
C THR A 82 -1.12 -4.98 -9.52
N THR A 83 -0.20 -5.53 -10.32
CA THR A 83 0.88 -6.41 -9.83
C THR A 83 2.23 -5.71 -9.85
N THR A 84 3.20 -6.30 -9.18
CA THR A 84 4.59 -5.83 -9.17
C THR A 84 5.41 -6.66 -10.15
N GLY A 85 6.24 -5.98 -10.93
CA GLY A 85 7.02 -6.57 -12.03
C GLY A 85 6.44 -6.17 -13.38
N LYS A 86 7.26 -5.55 -14.24
CA LYS A 86 6.98 -5.45 -15.68
C LYS A 86 7.40 -6.76 -16.34
#